data_AF-A0AAD5S6Y8-F1
#
_entry.id   AF-A0AAD5S6Y8-F1
#
_cell.length_a   1.000
_cell.length_b   1.000
_cell.length_c   1.000
_cell.angle_alpha   90.00
_cell.angle_beta   90.00
_cell.angle_gamma   90.00
#
_symmetry.space_group_name_H-M   'P 1'
#
loop_
_entity.id
_entity.type
_entity.pdbx_description
1 polymer ?
#
loop_
_entity_poly.entity_id
_entity_poly.type
_entity_poly.pdbx_seq_one_letter_code
_entity_poly.pdbx_strand_id
1 'polypeptide(L)'
;MNIIRLSIPWEGIERDRGQYNWTIVRQLKDVVSLCEKNGMYVLLDMHQDAFSPKFCGNGVPDWVVQPIQREEILGYPWPLRRTPFTPDTRGYISSKDCESKPGWAQGQLSLAHGTAWQRFFDNYDGIFDSFVDFWRMIAKEFGWFSNVLGYDLINEPFAGNTVENPSLLLPGVGDKVNLQRFNERLTAAIREVDPVSIVTYESVTWDNVGVGYTRHPDTPENGSKTAHNWHYYVNQPNIGSPEVTTRQRVKDALRLGSGSIMSEFSIRWDCGDDCNEEHVQQMEAAETARVSWIGWVYKGYDNITGSGPGLWDEWTGE
;
A
#
# COMPACT_ATOMS: atom_id res chain seq x y z
N MET A 1 8.61 -16.32 -13.11
CA MET A 1 8.59 -15.25 -12.08
C MET A 1 10.02 -14.98 -11.63
N ASN A 2 10.44 -13.73 -11.54
CA ASN A 2 11.80 -13.32 -11.15
C ASN A 2 11.81 -12.24 -10.05
N ILE A 3 10.66 -11.92 -9.48
CA ILE A 3 10.48 -10.92 -8.43
C ILE A 3 9.33 -11.34 -7.51
N ILE A 4 9.39 -10.93 -6.24
CA ILE A 4 8.25 -10.89 -5.32
C ILE A 4 8.05 -9.47 -4.78
N ARG A 5 6.80 -9.05 -4.58
CA ARG A 5 6.44 -7.93 -3.70
C ARG A 5 6.20 -8.51 -2.31
N LEU A 6 7.14 -8.29 -1.41
CA LEU A 6 7.14 -8.88 -0.07
C LEU A 6 6.61 -7.86 0.94
N SER A 7 5.43 -8.13 1.48
CA SER A 7 4.83 -7.32 2.52
C SER A 7 5.71 -7.26 3.79
N ILE A 8 5.91 -6.06 4.30
CA ILE A 8 6.55 -5.75 5.59
C ILE A 8 5.49 -5.17 6.55
N PRO A 9 4.99 -5.95 7.52
CA PRO A 9 3.90 -5.49 8.38
C PRO A 9 4.44 -4.54 9.45
N TRP A 10 4.23 -3.22 9.29
CA TRP A 10 4.67 -2.24 10.29
C TRP A 10 4.03 -2.52 11.66
N GLU A 11 2.75 -2.90 11.69
CA GLU A 11 2.02 -3.33 12.90
C GLU A 11 2.70 -4.46 13.67
N GLY A 12 3.33 -5.40 12.97
CA GLY A 12 4.02 -6.53 13.59
C GLY A 12 5.43 -6.16 14.01
N ILE A 13 6.13 -5.39 13.18
CA ILE A 13 7.51 -5.00 13.39
C ILE A 13 7.65 -3.95 14.48
N GLU A 14 6.73 -2.99 14.60
CA GLU A 14 6.76 -1.93 15.61
C GLU A 14 5.42 -1.87 16.37
N ARG A 15 5.06 -3.00 16.98
CA ARG A 15 3.81 -3.13 17.75
C ARG A 15 3.68 -2.08 18.85
N ASP A 16 4.78 -1.78 19.53
CA ASP A 16 4.89 -0.74 20.54
C ASP A 16 5.87 0.31 20.04
N ARG A 17 5.50 1.60 20.14
CA ARG A 17 6.26 2.71 19.56
C ARG A 17 7.73 2.69 19.99
N GLY A 18 8.64 2.71 19.02
CA GLY A 18 10.08 2.65 19.20
C GLY A 18 10.64 1.29 19.59
N GLN A 19 9.81 0.23 19.64
CA GLN A 19 10.23 -1.13 19.98
C GLN A 19 10.10 -2.06 18.78
N TYR A 20 11.22 -2.33 18.11
CA TYR A 20 11.25 -3.20 16.95
C TYR A 20 11.31 -4.69 17.30
N ASN A 21 10.42 -5.47 16.70
CA ASN A 21 10.42 -6.93 16.76
C ASN A 21 11.45 -7.52 15.79
N TRP A 22 12.67 -7.67 16.28
CA TRP A 22 13.79 -8.25 15.52
C TRP A 22 13.60 -9.71 15.11
N THR A 23 12.62 -10.42 15.65
CA THR A 23 12.29 -11.78 15.17
C THR A 23 11.64 -11.72 13.80
N ILE A 24 10.68 -10.82 13.59
CA ILE A 24 10.02 -10.63 12.28
C ILE A 24 11.03 -10.14 11.25
N VAL A 25 11.89 -9.16 11.62
CA VAL A 25 12.95 -8.66 10.72
C VAL A 25 13.88 -9.80 10.27
N ARG A 26 14.24 -10.73 11.16
CA ARG A 26 15.06 -11.90 10.80
C ARG A 26 14.32 -12.85 9.87
N GLN A 27 13.05 -13.13 10.11
CA GLN A 27 12.24 -13.98 9.22
C GLN A 27 12.12 -13.38 7.82
N LEU A 28 11.94 -12.06 7.70
CA LEU A 28 11.96 -11.36 6.41
C LEU A 28 13.32 -11.50 5.71
N LYS A 29 14.43 -11.38 6.44
CA LYS A 29 15.77 -11.62 5.89
C LYS A 29 15.96 -13.06 5.39
N ASP A 30 15.38 -14.04 6.08
CA ASP A 30 15.43 -15.44 5.64
C ASP A 30 14.70 -15.61 4.30
N VAL A 31 13.55 -14.95 4.12
CA VAL A 31 12.81 -14.92 2.85
C VAL A 31 13.63 -14.23 1.75
N VAL A 32 14.18 -13.04 2.02
CA VAL A 32 15.02 -12.31 1.04
C VAL A 32 16.23 -13.13 0.62
N SER A 33 16.90 -13.80 1.56
CA SER A 33 18.03 -14.69 1.30
C SER A 33 17.63 -15.92 0.47
N LEU A 34 16.42 -16.45 0.69
CA LEU A 34 15.88 -17.55 -0.11
C LEU A 34 15.61 -17.09 -1.55
N CYS A 35 15.03 -15.90 -1.73
CA CYS A 35 14.85 -15.30 -3.05
C CYS A 35 16.18 -15.10 -3.77
N GLU A 36 17.21 -14.61 -3.08
CA GLU A 36 18.55 -14.38 -3.65
C GLU A 36 19.15 -15.70 -4.18
N LYS A 37 19.07 -16.78 -3.39
CA LYS A 37 19.53 -18.13 -3.79
C LYS A 37 18.81 -18.67 -5.02
N ASN A 38 17.59 -18.22 -5.28
CA ASN A 38 16.77 -18.64 -6.41
C ASN A 38 16.75 -17.61 -7.56
N GLY A 39 17.61 -16.59 -7.51
CA GLY A 39 17.70 -15.57 -8.57
C GLY A 39 16.47 -14.67 -8.67
N MET A 40 15.74 -14.48 -7.56
CA MET A 40 14.56 -13.65 -7.48
C MET A 40 14.85 -12.32 -6.78
N TYR A 41 14.37 -11.24 -7.37
CA TYR A 41 14.35 -9.92 -6.76
C TYR A 41 13.24 -9.80 -5.70
N VAL A 42 13.41 -8.85 -4.78
CA VAL A 42 12.42 -8.50 -3.76
C VAL A 42 12.14 -7.00 -3.81
N LEU A 43 10.87 -6.63 -3.93
CA LEU A 43 10.36 -5.30 -3.63
C LEU A 43 9.73 -5.36 -2.23
N LEU A 44 10.30 -4.65 -1.26
CA LEU A 44 9.76 -4.63 0.10
C LEU A 44 8.63 -3.61 0.20
N ASP A 45 7.43 -4.05 0.59
CA ASP A 45 6.21 -3.26 0.54
C ASP A 45 5.64 -3.03 1.94
N MET A 46 5.57 -1.77 2.39
CA MET A 46 4.84 -1.44 3.60
C MET A 46 3.34 -1.52 3.33
N HIS A 47 2.85 -2.74 3.48
CA HIS A 47 1.49 -3.09 3.15
C HIS A 47 0.52 -2.65 4.23
N GLN A 48 -0.61 -2.12 3.80
CA GLN A 48 -1.77 -1.82 4.64
C GLN A 48 -3.03 -1.91 3.80
N ASP A 49 -4.11 -2.32 4.45
CA ASP A 49 -5.47 -2.12 3.95
C ASP A 49 -6.29 -1.42 5.03
N ALA A 50 -7.06 -0.41 4.66
CA ALA A 50 -7.87 0.36 5.61
C ALA A 50 -7.10 0.81 6.87
N PHE A 51 -5.82 1.12 6.70
CA PHE A 51 -4.87 1.62 7.67
C PHE A 51 -4.49 0.63 8.77
N SER A 52 -5.44 0.18 9.59
CA SER A 52 -5.15 -0.50 10.85
C SER A 52 -6.23 -1.51 11.21
N PRO A 53 -5.93 -2.55 12.01
CA PRO A 53 -6.95 -3.48 12.52
C PRO A 53 -8.06 -2.80 13.33
N LYS A 54 -7.84 -1.58 13.83
CA LYS A 54 -8.90 -0.75 14.44
C LYS A 54 -10.03 -0.40 13.47
N PHE A 55 -9.76 -0.35 12.17
CA PHE A 55 -10.72 0.03 11.12
C PHE A 55 -11.14 -1.14 10.23
N CYS A 56 -11.06 -2.38 10.75
CA CYS A 56 -11.27 -3.61 9.96
C CYS A 56 -10.19 -3.84 8.89
N GLY A 57 -9.03 -3.23 9.09
CA GLY A 57 -7.89 -3.28 8.18
C GLY A 57 -6.70 -4.06 8.72
N ASN A 58 -5.52 -3.75 8.20
CA ASN A 58 -4.22 -4.25 8.64
C ASN A 58 -3.11 -3.26 8.28
N GLY A 59 -1.92 -3.43 8.84
CA GLY A 59 -0.68 -2.83 8.36
C GLY A 59 -0.08 -1.80 9.29
N VAL A 60 -0.87 -0.82 9.75
CA VAL A 60 -0.40 0.26 10.64
C VAL A 60 -0.64 -0.06 12.11
N PRO A 61 0.38 0.08 13.00
CA PRO A 61 0.26 -0.23 14.42
C PRO A 61 -0.86 0.52 15.14
N ASP A 62 -1.44 -0.14 16.15
CA ASP A 62 -2.50 0.40 17.00
C ASP A 62 -2.17 1.78 17.61
N TRP A 63 -0.92 2.01 18.02
CA TRP A 63 -0.51 3.24 18.71
C TRP A 63 -0.53 4.48 17.80
N VAL A 64 -0.59 4.30 16.49
CA VAL A 64 -0.77 5.37 15.50
C VAL A 64 -2.23 5.86 15.51
N VAL A 65 -3.16 4.97 15.82
CA VAL A 65 -4.59 5.23 15.77
C VAL A 65 -5.07 5.75 17.12
N GLN A 66 -5.87 6.82 17.09
CA GLN A 66 -6.56 7.28 18.29
C GLN A 66 -7.57 6.23 18.74
N PRO A 67 -7.81 6.05 20.05
CA PRO A 67 -8.89 5.19 20.51
C PRO A 67 -10.21 5.55 19.82
N ILE A 68 -10.83 4.57 19.15
CA ILE A 68 -12.15 4.77 18.55
C ILE A 68 -13.13 5.01 19.70
N GLN A 69 -13.80 6.17 19.67
CA GLN A 69 -14.79 6.54 20.66
C GLN A 69 -15.93 5.50 20.67
N ARG A 70 -16.20 4.92 21.84
CA ARG A 70 -17.07 3.74 21.97
C ARG A 70 -18.56 4.04 21.88
N GLU A 71 -18.97 5.26 22.20
CA GLU A 71 -20.38 5.60 22.47
C GLU A 71 -20.79 6.98 21.90
N GLU A 72 -19.95 7.58 21.06
CA GLU A 72 -20.27 8.85 20.41
C GLU A 72 -20.89 8.61 19.04
N ILE A 73 -21.85 9.46 18.63
CA ILE A 73 -22.47 9.44 17.29
C ILE A 73 -21.41 9.50 16.17
N LEU A 74 -20.23 10.04 16.48
CA LEU A 74 -19.09 10.19 15.56
C LEU A 74 -18.13 8.98 15.53
N GLY A 75 -18.46 7.89 16.24
CA GLY A 75 -17.67 6.66 16.22
C GLY A 75 -17.60 6.00 14.84
N TYR A 76 -16.61 5.14 14.63
CA TYR A 76 -16.43 4.42 13.35
C TYR A 76 -17.67 3.56 13.02
N PRO A 77 -18.27 3.63 11.81
CA PRO A 77 -17.75 4.27 10.60
C PRO A 77 -18.56 5.53 10.20
N TRP A 78 -18.94 6.41 11.13
CA TRP A 78 -19.63 7.67 10.82
C TRP A 78 -18.85 8.48 9.75
N PRO A 79 -19.50 9.11 8.76
CA PRO A 79 -20.95 9.28 8.58
C PRO A 79 -21.66 8.17 7.79
N LEU A 80 -20.96 7.10 7.42
CA LEU A 80 -21.48 6.06 6.53
C LEU A 80 -22.61 5.24 7.17
N ARG A 81 -22.63 5.19 8.51
CA ARG A 81 -23.65 4.49 9.30
C ARG A 81 -24.13 5.39 10.44
N ARG A 82 -25.45 5.41 10.68
CA ARG A 82 -26.07 6.19 11.76
C ARG A 82 -25.72 5.68 13.16
N THR A 83 -25.65 4.35 13.31
CA THR A 83 -25.24 3.68 14.54
C THR A 83 -23.81 3.20 14.34
N PRO A 84 -22.81 3.77 15.03
CA PRO A 84 -21.43 3.30 14.99
C PRO A 84 -21.31 1.83 15.39
N PHE A 85 -20.22 1.19 14.98
CA PHE A 85 -19.82 -0.09 15.54
C PHE A 85 -19.41 0.06 16.99
N THR A 86 -19.50 -1.02 17.77
CA THR A 86 -19.09 -1.04 19.17
C THR A 86 -17.73 -1.75 19.28
N PRO A 87 -16.63 -1.02 19.49
CA PRO A 87 -15.32 -1.66 19.64
C PRO A 87 -15.22 -2.46 20.93
N ASP A 88 -14.36 -3.48 20.93
CA ASP A 88 -13.99 -4.26 22.11
C ASP A 88 -13.20 -3.42 23.14
N THR A 89 -12.78 -4.07 24.23
CA THR A 89 -11.99 -3.40 25.28
C THR A 89 -10.64 -2.85 24.83
N ARG A 90 -10.15 -3.27 23.67
CA ARG A 90 -8.90 -2.82 23.07
C ARG A 90 -9.15 -1.87 21.89
N GLY A 91 -10.39 -1.61 21.50
CA GLY A 91 -10.71 -0.71 20.37
C GLY A 91 -10.88 -1.41 19.03
N TYR A 92 -10.93 -2.74 18.97
CA TYR A 92 -11.13 -3.48 17.72
C TYR A 92 -12.59 -3.67 17.40
N ILE A 93 -12.93 -3.58 16.11
CA ILE A 93 -14.26 -3.92 15.60
C ILE A 93 -14.36 -5.44 15.42
N SER A 94 -15.51 -6.02 15.73
CA SER A 94 -15.72 -7.46 15.60
C SER A 94 -15.66 -7.91 14.14
N SER A 95 -15.19 -9.12 13.85
CA SER A 95 -15.17 -9.65 12.46
C SER A 95 -16.55 -9.59 11.80
N LYS A 96 -17.62 -9.91 12.56
CA LYS A 96 -19.01 -9.80 12.11
C LYS A 96 -19.38 -8.38 11.68
N ASP A 97 -18.94 -7.37 12.42
CA ASP A 97 -19.18 -5.97 12.08
C ASP A 97 -18.34 -5.54 10.87
N CYS A 98 -17.09 -6.01 10.78
CA CYS A 98 -16.20 -5.76 9.64
C CYS A 98 -16.70 -6.37 8.32
N GLU A 99 -17.37 -7.52 8.39
CA GLU A 99 -18.03 -8.18 7.25
C GLU A 99 -19.35 -7.47 6.87
N SER A 100 -19.90 -6.64 7.76
CA SER A 100 -21.12 -5.88 7.51
C SER A 100 -20.85 -4.55 6.81
N LYS A 101 -21.84 -4.01 6.09
CA LYS A 101 -21.69 -2.70 5.42
C LYS A 101 -21.47 -1.56 6.45
N PRO A 102 -20.58 -0.59 6.17
CA PRO A 102 -19.91 -0.33 4.89
C PRO A 102 -18.78 -1.31 4.53
N GLY A 103 -18.25 -2.10 5.46
CA GLY A 103 -17.11 -2.97 5.24
C GLY A 103 -15.77 -2.21 5.28
N TRP A 104 -14.65 -2.92 5.17
CA TRP A 104 -13.31 -2.32 5.27
C TRP A 104 -13.04 -1.27 4.17
N ALA A 105 -13.42 -1.57 2.92
CA ALA A 105 -13.13 -0.69 1.77
C ALA A 105 -13.90 0.63 1.85
N GLN A 106 -15.23 0.58 1.97
CA GLN A 106 -16.03 1.81 2.08
C GLN A 106 -15.82 2.50 3.44
N GLY A 107 -15.49 1.75 4.51
CA GLY A 107 -15.18 2.29 5.83
C GLY A 107 -14.06 3.32 5.86
N GLN A 108 -13.19 3.31 4.85
CA GLN A 108 -12.12 4.31 4.68
C GLN A 108 -12.65 5.75 4.52
N LEU A 109 -13.90 5.93 4.08
CA LEU A 109 -14.57 7.23 3.95
C LEU A 109 -15.14 7.77 5.29
N SER A 110 -14.89 7.09 6.40
CA SER A 110 -15.33 7.52 7.73
C SER A 110 -14.43 8.62 8.32
N LEU A 111 -15.00 9.41 9.23
CA LEU A 111 -14.28 10.47 9.94
C LEU A 111 -13.12 9.91 10.76
N ALA A 112 -13.33 8.81 11.48
CA ALA A 112 -12.31 8.23 12.34
C ALA A 112 -11.09 7.74 11.52
N HIS A 113 -11.34 7.06 10.40
CA HIS A 113 -10.29 6.62 9.48
C HIS A 113 -9.56 7.81 8.84
N GLY A 114 -10.31 8.77 8.30
CA GLY A 114 -9.76 9.98 7.70
C GLY A 114 -8.91 10.81 8.67
N THR A 115 -9.35 10.91 9.94
CA THR A 115 -8.61 11.59 11.00
C THR A 115 -7.28 10.90 11.29
N ALA A 116 -7.26 9.55 11.28
CA ALA A 116 -6.03 8.79 11.50
C ALA A 116 -5.00 9.05 10.39
N TRP A 117 -5.42 8.98 9.12
CA TRP A 117 -4.58 9.34 7.98
C TRP A 117 -4.10 10.79 8.01
N GLN A 118 -4.98 11.75 8.32
CA GLN A 118 -4.59 13.15 8.35
C GLN A 118 -3.56 13.44 9.45
N ARG A 119 -3.76 12.87 10.66
CA ARG A 119 -2.77 12.95 11.73
C ARG A 119 -1.45 12.30 11.36
N PHE A 120 -1.49 11.20 10.63
CA PHE A 120 -0.29 10.57 10.10
C PHE A 120 0.45 11.53 9.15
N PHE A 121 -0.21 12.10 8.14
CA PHE A 121 0.40 13.04 7.21
C PHE A 121 0.87 14.36 7.86
N ASP A 122 0.21 14.80 8.94
CA ASP A 122 0.55 16.03 9.66
C ASP A 122 1.62 15.82 10.73
N ASN A 123 2.14 14.60 10.86
CA ASN A 123 3.09 14.22 11.90
C ASN A 123 2.59 14.55 13.32
N TYR A 124 1.28 14.39 13.55
CA TYR A 124 0.72 14.62 14.87
C TYR A 124 1.43 13.70 15.88
N ASP A 125 1.88 14.27 17.00
CA ASP A 125 2.58 13.53 18.06
C ASP A 125 3.81 12.73 17.58
N GLY A 126 4.45 13.12 16.48
CA GLY A 126 5.64 12.45 15.94
C GLY A 126 5.35 11.08 15.30
N ILE A 127 4.10 10.81 14.91
CA ILE A 127 3.73 9.54 14.26
C ILE A 127 4.53 9.35 12.97
N PHE A 128 4.58 10.38 12.11
CA PHE A 128 5.32 10.28 10.85
C PHE A 128 6.83 10.18 11.07
N ASP A 129 7.35 10.82 12.12
CA ASP A 129 8.75 10.65 12.51
C ASP A 129 9.08 9.19 12.82
N SER A 130 8.17 8.50 13.52
CA SER A 130 8.35 7.08 13.86
C SER A 130 8.29 6.20 12.60
N PHE A 131 7.45 6.56 11.63
CA PHE A 131 7.40 5.87 10.33
C PHE A 131 8.64 6.10 9.47
N VAL A 132 9.20 7.32 9.51
CA VAL A 132 10.49 7.64 8.90
C VAL A 132 11.60 6.79 9.54
N ASP A 133 11.59 6.64 10.86
CA ASP A 133 12.56 5.80 11.58
C ASP A 133 12.39 4.30 11.24
N PHE A 134 11.15 3.83 11.11
CA PHE A 134 10.84 2.48 10.62
C PHE A 134 11.44 2.24 9.23
N TRP A 135 11.20 3.14 8.26
CA TRP A 135 11.75 3.00 6.91
C TRP A 135 13.28 3.09 6.88
N ARG A 136 13.88 3.98 7.69
CA ARG A 136 15.34 4.03 7.84
C ARG A 136 15.90 2.73 8.39
N MET A 137 15.21 2.11 9.36
CA MET A 137 15.58 0.81 9.90
C MET A 137 15.49 -0.28 8.82
N ILE A 138 14.37 -0.37 8.09
CA ILE A 138 14.23 -1.32 6.99
C ILE A 138 15.33 -1.13 5.94
N ALA A 139 15.52 0.09 5.43
CA ALA A 139 16.54 0.33 4.41
C ALA A 139 17.96 -0.02 4.88
N LYS A 140 18.29 0.27 6.15
CA LYS A 140 19.58 -0.12 6.74
C LYS A 140 19.74 -1.65 6.84
N GLU A 141 18.68 -2.36 7.20
CA GLU A 141 18.71 -3.80 7.42
C GLU A 141 18.63 -4.61 6.13
N PHE A 142 18.12 -4.04 5.04
CA PHE A 142 17.86 -4.74 3.78
C PHE A 142 18.65 -4.21 2.57
N GLY A 143 19.11 -2.95 2.57
CA GLY A 143 19.78 -2.33 1.41
C GLY A 143 21.13 -2.91 1.02
N TRP A 144 21.68 -3.84 1.80
CA TRP A 144 22.91 -4.57 1.47
C TRP A 144 22.66 -5.88 0.70
N PHE A 145 21.42 -6.34 0.60
CA PHE A 145 21.07 -7.52 -0.21
C PHE A 145 21.05 -7.14 -1.69
N SER A 146 21.78 -7.90 -2.50
CA SER A 146 21.95 -7.59 -3.94
C SER A 146 20.65 -7.78 -4.74
N ASN A 147 19.74 -8.60 -4.22
CA ASN A 147 18.45 -8.90 -4.83
C ASN A 147 17.29 -8.05 -4.28
N VAL A 148 17.52 -7.15 -3.32
CA VAL A 148 16.50 -6.16 -2.96
C VAL A 148 16.48 -5.11 -4.07
N LEU A 149 15.40 -5.13 -4.86
CA LEU A 149 15.20 -4.17 -5.94
C LEU A 149 14.93 -2.77 -5.37
N GLY A 150 14.17 -2.72 -4.28
CA GLY A 150 13.66 -1.46 -3.78
C GLY A 150 12.66 -1.56 -2.64
N TYR A 151 12.06 -0.40 -2.38
CA TYR A 151 11.14 -0.12 -1.29
C TYR A 151 9.86 0.49 -1.85
N ASP A 152 8.72 -0.11 -1.55
CA ASP A 152 7.40 0.40 -1.84
C ASP A 152 6.81 1.06 -0.61
N LEU A 153 6.80 2.40 -0.62
CA LEU A 153 6.75 3.23 0.58
C LEU A 153 5.51 3.01 1.45
N ILE A 154 4.36 2.80 0.82
CA ILE A 154 3.10 2.46 1.46
C ILE A 154 2.11 1.99 0.39
N ASN A 155 1.52 0.83 0.62
CA ASN A 155 0.45 0.28 -0.23
C ASN A 155 -0.78 1.19 -0.20
N GLU A 156 -1.38 1.46 -1.35
CA GLU A 156 -2.70 2.11 -1.52
C GLU A 156 -3.01 3.24 -0.53
N PRO A 157 -2.17 4.29 -0.46
CA PRO A 157 -2.37 5.35 0.53
C PRO A 157 -3.70 6.06 0.33
N PHE A 158 -4.45 6.23 1.43
CA PHE A 158 -5.70 7.00 1.38
C PHE A 158 -5.42 8.51 1.40
N ALA A 159 -6.34 9.31 0.84
CA ALA A 159 -6.10 10.74 0.62
C ALA A 159 -6.02 11.61 1.88
N GLY A 160 -6.45 11.11 3.05
CA GLY A 160 -6.55 11.88 4.31
C GLY A 160 -7.98 11.99 4.82
N ASN A 161 -8.30 13.07 5.55
CA ASN A 161 -9.64 13.28 6.10
C ASN A 161 -10.62 13.85 5.07
N THR A 162 -11.22 12.98 4.26
CA THR A 162 -12.19 13.37 3.23
C THR A 162 -13.52 13.89 3.80
N VAL A 163 -13.83 13.63 5.07
CA VAL A 163 -15.04 14.12 5.72
C VAL A 163 -14.90 15.59 6.09
N GLU A 164 -13.75 15.98 6.66
CA GLU A 164 -13.45 17.38 7.00
C GLU A 164 -13.00 18.18 5.78
N ASN A 165 -12.30 17.55 4.84
CA ASN A 165 -11.88 18.15 3.59
C ASN A 165 -12.29 17.30 2.37
N PRO A 166 -13.54 17.47 1.88
CA PRO A 166 -14.05 16.73 0.71
C PRO A 166 -13.26 16.95 -0.57
N SER A 167 -12.47 18.03 -0.69
CA SER A 167 -11.65 18.26 -1.88
C SER A 167 -10.58 17.18 -2.09
N LEU A 168 -10.22 16.43 -1.05
CA LEU A 168 -9.28 15.30 -1.13
C LEU A 168 -9.82 14.13 -1.98
N LEU A 169 -11.13 14.10 -2.28
CA LEU A 169 -11.72 13.13 -3.21
C LEU A 169 -11.54 13.53 -4.68
N LEU A 170 -11.15 14.78 -4.96
CA LEU A 170 -10.85 15.21 -6.33
C LEU A 170 -9.52 14.62 -6.77
N PRO A 171 -9.44 14.05 -7.99
CA PRO A 171 -8.22 13.43 -8.47
C PRO A 171 -7.00 14.35 -8.39
N GLY A 172 -5.90 13.82 -7.86
CA GLY A 172 -4.61 14.49 -7.68
C GLY A 172 -4.51 15.46 -6.50
N VAL A 173 -5.61 15.77 -5.79
CA VAL A 173 -5.53 16.68 -4.64
C VAL A 173 -4.85 16.00 -3.45
N GLY A 174 -5.19 14.74 -3.16
CA GLY A 174 -4.55 13.95 -2.10
C GLY A 174 -3.04 13.80 -2.31
N ASP A 175 -2.64 13.45 -3.53
CA ASP A 175 -1.24 13.37 -3.94
C ASP A 175 -0.48 14.67 -3.67
N LYS A 176 -1.02 15.78 -4.16
CA LYS A 176 -0.36 17.09 -4.09
C LYS A 176 -0.28 17.62 -2.66
N VAL A 177 -1.36 17.48 -1.91
CA VAL A 177 -1.48 18.06 -0.57
C VAL A 177 -0.73 17.20 0.43
N ASN A 178 -0.99 15.89 0.46
CA ASN A 178 -0.49 14.99 1.50
C ASN A 178 0.69 14.13 1.02
N LEU A 179 0.56 13.42 -0.10
CA LEU A 179 1.54 12.37 -0.44
C LEU A 179 2.87 12.89 -0.98
N GLN A 180 2.91 14.03 -1.69
CA GLN A 180 4.16 14.58 -2.24
C GLN A 180 5.18 14.81 -1.13
N ARG A 181 4.82 15.59 -0.09
CA ARG A 181 5.71 15.89 1.04
C ARG A 181 6.05 14.65 1.87
N PHE A 182 5.08 13.73 1.96
CA PHE A 182 5.24 12.48 2.70
C PHE A 182 6.28 11.57 2.03
N ASN A 183 6.11 11.30 0.74
CA ASN A 183 7.03 10.45 -0.01
C ASN A 183 8.41 11.08 -0.17
N GLU A 184 8.51 12.42 -0.31
CA GLU A 184 9.80 13.12 -0.35
C GLU A 184 10.60 12.93 0.94
N ARG A 185 9.94 13.05 2.09
CA ARG A 185 10.61 12.90 3.39
C ARG A 185 11.05 11.45 3.64
N LEU A 186 10.22 10.48 3.28
CA LEU A 186 10.57 9.06 3.38
C LEU A 186 11.76 8.72 2.48
N THR A 187 11.70 9.15 1.22
CA THR A 187 12.77 8.92 0.25
C THR A 187 14.08 9.52 0.75
N ALA A 188 14.07 10.77 1.24
CA ALA A 188 15.26 11.40 1.80
C ALA A 188 15.87 10.60 2.96
N ALA A 189 15.05 10.10 3.88
CA ALA A 189 15.51 9.30 5.03
C ALA A 189 16.07 7.93 4.62
N ILE A 190 15.47 7.27 3.62
CA ILE A 190 16.00 6.04 3.04
C ILE A 190 17.36 6.32 2.41
N ARG A 191 17.51 7.42 1.67
CA ARG A 191 18.77 7.79 1.01
C ARG A 191 19.93 8.08 1.96
N GLU A 192 19.67 8.39 3.23
CA GLU A 192 20.71 8.50 4.27
C GLU A 192 21.45 7.18 4.52
N VAL A 193 20.80 6.03 4.26
CA VAL A 193 21.33 4.69 4.55
C VAL A 193 21.41 3.78 3.32
N ASP A 194 20.63 4.04 2.28
CA ASP A 194 20.62 3.32 1.01
C ASP A 194 20.49 4.28 -0.19
N PRO A 195 21.62 4.64 -0.83
CA PRO A 195 21.64 5.59 -1.93
C PRO A 195 21.33 4.98 -3.31
N VAL A 196 21.06 3.67 -3.42
CA VAL A 196 21.03 2.95 -4.72
C VAL A 196 19.71 2.26 -5.03
N SER A 197 19.04 1.69 -4.04
CA SER A 197 17.82 0.91 -4.28
C SER A 197 16.69 1.76 -4.85
N ILE A 198 15.81 1.15 -5.64
CA ILE A 198 14.68 1.88 -6.23
C ILE A 198 13.68 2.22 -5.13
N VAL A 199 13.23 3.48 -5.06
CA VAL A 199 12.09 3.85 -4.22
C VAL A 199 10.85 3.92 -5.10
N THR A 200 9.84 3.13 -4.77
CA THR A 200 8.55 3.13 -5.45
C THR A 200 7.51 3.85 -4.60
N TYR A 201 6.65 4.62 -5.27
CA TYR A 201 5.67 5.48 -4.60
C TYR A 201 4.33 5.41 -5.34
N GLU A 202 3.26 5.23 -4.58
CA GLU A 202 1.90 5.11 -5.11
C GLU A 202 1.14 6.43 -5.03
N SER A 203 0.15 6.61 -5.90
CA SER A 203 -0.86 7.67 -5.74
C SER A 203 -2.04 7.17 -4.92
N VAL A 204 -2.93 8.08 -4.58
CA VAL A 204 -4.28 7.68 -4.17
C VAL A 204 -4.93 6.83 -5.27
N THR A 205 -5.57 5.72 -4.89
CA THR A 205 -5.97 4.64 -5.84
C THR A 205 -7.02 5.05 -6.88
N TRP A 206 -7.75 6.15 -6.67
CA TRP A 206 -8.74 6.66 -7.63
C TRP A 206 -8.21 7.73 -8.59
N ASP A 207 -6.91 8.04 -8.58
CA ASP A 207 -6.27 9.02 -9.49
C ASP A 207 -6.08 8.46 -10.91
N ASN A 208 -7.18 8.04 -11.54
CA ASN A 208 -7.20 7.29 -12.80
C ASN A 208 -6.88 8.12 -14.05
N VAL A 209 -7.11 9.43 -14.02
CA VAL A 209 -6.93 10.33 -15.18
C VAL A 209 -5.56 11.01 -15.20
N GLY A 210 -4.80 10.87 -14.12
CA GLY A 210 -3.50 11.49 -13.91
C GLY A 210 -3.25 11.69 -12.42
N VAL A 211 -2.00 11.53 -12.00
CA VAL A 211 -1.60 11.66 -10.59
C VAL A 211 -1.22 13.10 -10.26
N GLY A 212 -1.49 13.52 -9.03
CA GLY A 212 -1.34 14.92 -8.59
C GLY A 212 0.08 15.34 -8.22
N TYR A 213 1.03 14.39 -8.20
CA TYR A 213 2.44 14.69 -7.99
C TYR A 213 2.95 15.72 -9.01
N THR A 214 3.80 16.62 -8.52
CA THR A 214 4.46 17.63 -9.37
C THR A 214 5.82 17.16 -9.89
N ARG A 215 6.43 16.20 -9.20
CA ARG A 215 7.72 15.56 -9.49
C ARG A 215 7.80 14.23 -8.73
N HIS A 216 8.72 13.36 -9.12
CA HIS A 216 9.05 12.17 -8.31
C HIS A 216 9.62 12.57 -6.93
N PRO A 217 9.54 11.70 -5.90
CA PRO A 217 9.86 12.07 -4.50
C PRO A 217 11.37 12.15 -4.16
N ASP A 218 12.26 12.01 -5.13
CA ASP A 218 13.72 12.06 -4.90
C ASP A 218 14.30 13.33 -5.53
N THR A 219 15.61 13.56 -5.39
CA THR A 219 16.29 14.66 -6.09
C THR A 219 16.25 14.42 -7.60
N PRO A 220 16.23 15.47 -8.46
CA PRO A 220 16.08 15.31 -9.91
C PRO A 220 17.08 14.33 -10.57
N GLU A 221 18.26 14.15 -9.99
CA GLU A 221 19.30 13.24 -10.48
C GLU A 221 18.98 11.76 -10.21
N ASN A 222 18.09 11.47 -9.25
CA ASN A 222 17.71 10.12 -8.82
C ASN A 222 16.43 9.60 -9.47
N GLY A 223 15.95 10.23 -10.56
CA GLY A 223 14.81 9.74 -11.33
C GLY A 223 14.97 8.29 -11.82
N SER A 224 16.21 7.86 -12.09
CA SER A 224 16.54 6.47 -12.46
C SER A 224 16.47 5.46 -11.30
N LYS A 225 16.34 5.94 -10.06
CA LYS A 225 16.20 5.15 -8.83
C LYS A 225 14.84 5.35 -8.18
N THR A 226 13.88 5.83 -8.94
CA THR A 226 12.55 6.16 -8.46
C THR A 226 11.52 5.64 -9.46
N ALA A 227 10.44 5.02 -9.02
CA ALA A 227 9.39 4.55 -9.92
C ALA A 227 7.99 4.83 -9.37
N HIS A 228 7.11 5.32 -10.23
CA HIS A 228 5.70 5.46 -9.89
C HIS A 228 5.06 4.07 -9.87
N ASN A 229 4.54 3.68 -8.72
CA ASN A 229 3.87 2.41 -8.51
C ASN A 229 2.35 2.60 -8.57
N TRP A 230 1.65 1.65 -9.18
CA TRP A 230 0.22 1.73 -9.38
C TRP A 230 -0.41 0.34 -9.52
N HIS A 231 -1.69 0.27 -9.20
CA HIS A 231 -2.48 -0.97 -9.24
C HIS A 231 -3.53 -0.92 -10.35
N TYR A 232 -3.95 -2.11 -10.78
CA TYR A 232 -5.08 -2.27 -11.68
C TYR A 232 -6.04 -3.35 -11.21
N TYR A 233 -7.27 -2.94 -10.92
CA TYR A 233 -8.40 -3.81 -10.62
C TYR A 233 -9.59 -3.49 -11.52
N VAL A 234 -10.20 -4.54 -12.08
CA VAL A 234 -11.38 -4.41 -12.94
C VAL A 234 -12.54 -3.81 -12.14
N ASN A 235 -13.25 -2.84 -12.74
CA ASN A 235 -14.39 -2.07 -12.21
C ASN A 235 -14.09 -0.98 -11.17
N GLN A 236 -13.41 -1.29 -10.07
CA GLN A 236 -13.09 -0.31 -9.02
C GLN A 236 -11.71 -0.57 -8.40
N PRO A 237 -10.89 0.47 -8.15
CA PRO A 237 -11.17 1.90 -8.39
C PRO A 237 -10.94 2.34 -9.85
N ASN A 238 -10.51 1.44 -10.74
CA ASN A 238 -10.18 1.81 -12.12
C ASN A 238 -11.40 1.97 -13.04
N ILE A 239 -11.38 3.03 -13.85
CA ILE A 239 -12.50 3.42 -14.74
C ILE A 239 -12.23 3.16 -16.23
N GLY A 240 -11.05 2.62 -16.57
CA GLY A 240 -10.62 2.38 -17.95
C GLY A 240 -10.07 0.97 -18.13
N SER A 241 -9.86 0.57 -19.41
CA SER A 241 -9.21 -0.71 -19.72
C SER A 241 -7.76 -0.75 -19.19
N PRO A 242 -7.15 -1.95 -19.08
CA PRO A 242 -5.74 -2.06 -18.69
C PRO A 242 -4.84 -1.25 -19.62
N GLU A 243 -5.10 -1.28 -20.94
CA GLU A 243 -4.32 -0.53 -21.94
C GLU A 243 -4.43 0.99 -21.76
N VAL A 244 -5.63 1.52 -21.49
CA VAL A 244 -5.83 2.96 -21.26
C VAL A 244 -5.15 3.39 -19.97
N THR A 245 -5.31 2.62 -18.89
CA THR A 245 -4.71 2.91 -17.59
C THR A 245 -3.19 2.86 -17.68
N THR A 246 -2.63 1.80 -18.25
CA THR A 246 -1.18 1.64 -18.44
C THR A 246 -0.58 2.80 -19.24
N ARG A 247 -1.22 3.20 -20.34
CA ARG A 247 -0.79 4.37 -21.13
C ARG A 247 -0.81 5.66 -20.30
N GLN A 248 -1.82 5.86 -19.47
CA GLN A 248 -1.88 7.02 -18.59
C GLN A 248 -0.77 6.99 -17.53
N ARG A 249 -0.49 5.84 -16.94
CA ARG A 249 0.57 5.65 -15.94
C ARG A 249 1.98 5.85 -16.52
N VAL A 250 2.21 5.42 -17.75
CA VAL A 250 3.47 5.73 -18.46
C VAL A 250 3.61 7.23 -18.71
N LYS A 251 2.54 7.93 -19.12
CA LYS A 251 2.56 9.40 -19.26
C LYS A 251 2.88 10.10 -17.94
N ASP A 252 2.29 9.63 -16.84
CA ASP A 252 2.58 10.13 -15.50
C ASP A 252 4.06 9.94 -15.15
N ALA A 253 4.61 8.73 -15.31
CA ALA A 253 6.02 8.45 -15.03
C ALA A 253 6.98 9.32 -15.87
N LEU A 254 6.71 9.48 -17.17
CA LEU A 254 7.50 10.35 -18.05
C LEU A 254 7.43 11.82 -17.62
N ARG A 255 6.25 12.31 -17.24
CA ARG A 255 6.04 13.68 -16.74
C ARG A 255 6.77 13.91 -15.42
N LEU A 256 6.76 12.91 -14.53
CA LEU A 256 7.38 12.99 -13.21
C LEU A 256 8.88 12.76 -13.24
N GLY A 257 9.43 12.22 -14.33
CA GLY A 257 10.86 11.90 -14.46
C GLY A 257 11.27 10.62 -13.74
N SER A 258 10.36 9.64 -13.62
CA SER A 258 10.59 8.37 -12.91
C SER A 258 10.33 7.15 -13.81
N GLY A 259 10.69 5.96 -13.31
CA GLY A 259 10.19 4.70 -13.84
C GLY A 259 8.69 4.49 -13.54
N SER A 260 8.17 3.34 -13.97
CA SER A 260 6.78 2.90 -13.73
C SER A 260 6.76 1.40 -13.46
N ILE A 261 5.94 0.97 -12.50
CA ILE A 261 5.70 -0.45 -12.18
C ILE A 261 4.23 -0.67 -11.83
N MET A 262 3.62 -1.73 -12.35
CA MET A 262 2.28 -2.18 -11.95
C MET A 262 2.42 -3.23 -10.86
N SER A 263 2.44 -2.84 -9.58
CA SER A 263 2.78 -3.80 -8.52
C SER A 263 1.62 -4.65 -8.01
N GLU A 264 0.40 -4.39 -8.50
CA GLU A 264 -0.78 -5.17 -8.11
C GLU A 264 -1.85 -5.21 -9.20
N PHE A 265 -2.37 -6.40 -9.42
CA PHE A 265 -3.59 -6.71 -10.19
C PHE A 265 -4.04 -8.12 -9.84
N SER A 266 -5.33 -8.43 -9.97
CA SER A 266 -5.84 -9.78 -9.69
C SER A 266 -5.13 -10.85 -10.53
N ILE A 267 -4.65 -11.90 -9.87
CA ILE A 267 -4.31 -13.18 -10.47
C ILE A 267 -4.86 -14.29 -9.58
N ARG A 268 -5.54 -15.25 -10.19
CA ARG A 268 -6.07 -16.42 -9.49
C ARG A 268 -6.18 -17.65 -10.40
N TRP A 269 -6.07 -18.85 -9.84
CA TRP A 269 -6.07 -20.11 -10.58
C TRP A 269 -7.48 -20.67 -10.90
N ASP A 270 -8.52 -20.29 -10.14
CA ASP A 270 -9.80 -21.00 -10.04
C ASP A 270 -11.01 -20.32 -10.75
N CYS A 271 -10.79 -19.39 -11.68
CA CYS A 271 -11.86 -18.49 -12.14
C CYS A 271 -12.36 -18.68 -13.58
N GLY A 272 -11.82 -19.66 -14.33
CA GLY A 272 -12.27 -19.99 -15.69
C GLY A 272 -11.66 -19.12 -16.80
N ASP A 273 -12.20 -19.20 -18.02
CA ASP A 273 -11.60 -18.55 -19.20
C ASP A 273 -11.68 -17.02 -19.16
N ASP A 274 -12.82 -16.46 -18.74
CA ASP A 274 -13.06 -15.01 -18.76
C ASP A 274 -12.06 -14.23 -17.90
N CYS A 275 -11.78 -14.71 -16.68
CA CYS A 275 -10.80 -14.07 -15.81
C CYS A 275 -9.35 -14.30 -16.27
N ASN A 276 -9.06 -15.43 -16.92
CA ASN A 276 -7.74 -15.68 -17.48
C ASN A 276 -7.48 -14.69 -18.61
N GLU A 277 -8.50 -14.39 -19.41
CA GLU A 277 -8.45 -13.32 -20.39
C GLU A 277 -8.20 -11.96 -19.73
N GLU A 278 -8.88 -11.63 -18.62
CA GLU A 278 -8.62 -10.39 -17.86
C GLU A 278 -7.16 -10.30 -17.38
N HIS A 279 -6.62 -11.36 -16.76
CA HIS A 279 -5.22 -11.42 -16.30
C HIS A 279 -4.24 -11.20 -17.47
N VAL A 280 -4.49 -11.87 -18.60
CA VAL A 280 -3.65 -11.76 -19.81
C VAL A 280 -3.71 -10.34 -20.37
N GLN A 281 -4.88 -9.72 -20.47
CA GLN A 281 -5.03 -8.35 -20.96
C GLN A 281 -4.22 -7.34 -20.14
N GLN A 282 -4.11 -7.54 -18.83
CA GLN A 282 -3.32 -6.69 -17.93
C GLN A 282 -1.82 -6.88 -18.18
N MET A 283 -1.36 -8.13 -18.31
CA MET A 283 0.03 -8.45 -18.64
C MET A 283 0.41 -7.95 -20.05
N GLU A 284 -0.46 -8.08 -21.04
CA GLU A 284 -0.25 -7.61 -22.41
C GLU A 284 -0.17 -6.08 -22.48
N ALA A 285 -1.02 -5.38 -21.72
CA ALA A 285 -0.97 -3.92 -21.62
C ALA A 285 0.38 -3.45 -21.04
N ALA A 286 0.83 -4.11 -19.96
CA ALA A 286 2.12 -3.82 -19.34
C ALA A 286 3.29 -4.14 -20.27
N GLU A 287 3.29 -5.30 -20.94
CA GLU A 287 4.32 -5.71 -21.90
C GLU A 287 4.42 -4.73 -23.08
N THR A 288 3.29 -4.36 -23.69
CA THR A 288 3.22 -3.39 -24.79
C THR A 288 3.82 -2.05 -24.39
N ALA A 289 3.60 -1.64 -23.14
CA ALA A 289 4.11 -0.40 -22.58
C ALA A 289 5.52 -0.52 -21.97
N ARG A 290 6.11 -1.73 -21.95
CA ARG A 290 7.38 -2.05 -21.28
C ARG A 290 7.39 -1.70 -19.79
N VAL A 291 6.28 -1.97 -19.12
CA VAL A 291 6.12 -1.78 -17.68
C VAL A 291 6.23 -3.15 -17.00
N SER A 292 7.06 -3.23 -15.96
CA SER A 292 7.11 -4.43 -15.12
C SER A 292 5.84 -4.58 -14.29
N TRP A 293 5.48 -5.81 -13.95
CA TRP A 293 4.27 -6.10 -13.23
C TRP A 293 4.46 -7.16 -12.13
N ILE A 294 3.65 -7.08 -11.09
CA ILE A 294 3.56 -8.05 -9.98
C ILE A 294 2.06 -8.28 -9.71
N GLY A 295 1.65 -9.54 -9.61
CA GLY A 295 0.23 -9.89 -9.45
C GLY A 295 -0.15 -10.28 -8.03
N TRP A 296 -1.38 -9.92 -7.64
CA TRP A 296 -2.03 -10.28 -6.40
C TRP A 296 -2.93 -11.50 -6.59
N VAL A 297 -2.63 -12.66 -6.04
CA VAL A 297 -1.56 -12.96 -5.08
C VAL A 297 -0.97 -14.33 -5.36
N TYR A 298 0.25 -14.60 -4.91
CA TYR A 298 0.85 -15.92 -5.11
C TYR A 298 0.06 -17.01 -4.37
N LYS A 299 -0.33 -16.78 -3.11
CA LYS A 299 -1.19 -17.68 -2.33
C LYS A 299 -2.04 -16.90 -1.34
N GLY A 300 -3.22 -17.42 -1.01
CA GLY A 300 -4.01 -16.92 0.11
C GLY A 300 -3.33 -17.22 1.45
N TYR A 301 -3.58 -16.39 2.45
CA TYR A 301 -3.15 -16.63 3.84
C TYR A 301 -4.31 -16.46 4.80
N ASP A 302 -4.77 -15.22 4.97
CA ASP A 302 -5.80 -14.88 5.94
C ASP A 302 -6.73 -13.82 5.33
N ASN A 303 -8.05 -13.99 5.54
CA ASN A 303 -9.06 -13.18 4.88
C ASN A 303 -9.51 -12.02 5.77
N ILE A 304 -8.64 -11.01 5.96
CA ILE A 304 -8.94 -9.82 6.78
C ILE A 304 -9.63 -8.75 5.91
N THR A 305 -9.02 -8.42 4.78
CA THR A 305 -9.44 -7.36 3.84
C THR A 305 -9.71 -7.92 2.44
N GLY A 306 -10.08 -9.19 2.36
CA GLY A 306 -10.15 -9.93 1.12
C GLY A 306 -8.91 -10.79 0.92
N SER A 307 -9.08 -11.96 0.33
CA SER A 307 -7.98 -12.80 -0.16
C SER A 307 -8.45 -13.47 -1.43
N GLY A 308 -7.61 -13.42 -2.47
CA GLY A 308 -7.77 -14.30 -3.62
C GLY A 308 -7.30 -15.72 -3.26
N PRO A 309 -7.75 -16.76 -3.99
CA PRO A 309 -7.17 -18.11 -3.89
C PRO A 309 -5.73 -18.16 -4.42
N GLY A 310 -5.30 -17.10 -5.11
CA GLY A 310 -3.95 -16.91 -5.60
C GLY A 310 -3.60 -17.80 -6.78
N LEU A 311 -2.32 -17.94 -7.08
CA LEU A 311 -1.79 -18.84 -8.12
C LEU A 311 -1.46 -20.24 -7.61
N TRP A 312 -1.24 -20.38 -6.31
CA TRP A 312 -0.84 -21.61 -5.65
C TRP A 312 -1.96 -22.13 -4.76
N ASP A 313 -2.39 -23.36 -4.99
CA ASP A 313 -3.35 -24.05 -4.14
C ASP A 313 -2.58 -24.80 -3.02
N GLU A 314 -2.76 -24.35 -1.78
CA GLU A 314 -2.11 -24.96 -0.62
C GLU A 314 -2.63 -26.35 -0.26
N TRP A 315 -3.82 -26.72 -0.72
CA TRP A 315 -4.45 -28.01 -0.44
C TRP A 315 -3.98 -29.09 -1.40
N THR A 316 -3.72 -28.72 -2.65
CA THR A 316 -3.24 -29.64 -3.70
C THR A 316 -1.72 -29.58 -3.87
N GLY A 317 -1.10 -28.44 -3.56
CA GLY A 317 0.30 -28.18 -3.85
C GLY A 317 0.56 -27.96 -5.34
N GLU A 318 -0.47 -27.55 -6.09
CA GLU A 318 -0.43 -27.22 -7.52
C GLU A 318 -0.43 -25.70 -7.75
#